data_AF-A0A0D9XIS9-F1
#
_entry.id   AF-A0A0D9XIS9-F1
#
_cell.length_a   1.000
_cell.length_b   1.000
_cell.length_c   1.000
_cell.angle_alpha   90.00
_cell.angle_beta   90.00
_cell.angle_gamma   90.00
#
_symmetry.space_group_name_H-M   'P 1'
#
loop_
_entity.id
_entity.type
_entity.pdbx_description
1 polymer ?
#
loop_
_entity_poly.entity_id
_entity_poly.type
_entity_poly.pdbx_seq_one_letter_code
_entity_poly.pdbx_strand_id
1 'polypeptide(L)' 'MDRRSAACFLLVVLVLLGTPTSADECRDISTKDIFCLKYLCKSFCLDEARNWGGTAGYVQSYGCHGRKCSCTICHLV' A
#
# COMPACT_ATOMS: atom_id res chain seq x y z
N MET A 1 -28.34 -20.01 -33.75
CA MET A 1 -27.17 -20.18 -32.84
C MET A 1 -26.37 -18.89 -32.83
N ASP A 2 -26.71 -18.06 -31.84
CA ASP A 2 -26.21 -16.72 -31.54
C ASP A 2 -24.72 -16.71 -31.14
N ARG A 3 -23.84 -17.01 -32.10
CA ARG A 3 -22.38 -17.01 -31.91
C ARG A 3 -21.81 -15.63 -31.57
N ARG A 4 -22.53 -14.54 -31.86
CA ARG A 4 -22.10 -13.17 -31.51
C ARG A 4 -22.27 -12.84 -30.03
N SER A 5 -23.30 -13.38 -29.38
CA SER A 5 -23.61 -13.04 -27.98
C SER A 5 -22.59 -13.67 -27.02
N ALA A 6 -22.27 -14.95 -27.22
CA ALA A 6 -21.32 -15.67 -26.37
C ALA A 6 -19.88 -15.10 -26.41
N ALA A 7 -19.46 -14.53 -27.54
CA ALA A 7 -18.13 -13.94 -27.69
C ALA A 7 -17.96 -12.65 -26.87
N CYS A 8 -19.01 -11.82 -26.79
CA CYS A 8 -18.99 -10.60 -25.96
C CYS A 8 -18.94 -10.94 -24.47
N PHE A 9 -19.69 -11.96 -24.04
CA PHE A 9 -19.66 -12.42 -22.64
C PHE A 9 -18.27 -12.95 -22.25
N LEU A 10 -17.61 -13.73 -23.12
CA LEU A 10 -16.25 -14.22 -22.87
C LEU A 10 -15.23 -13.07 -22.78
N LEU A 11 -15.31 -12.07 -23.65
CA LEU A 11 -14.40 -10.92 -23.61
C LEU A 11 -14.57 -10.09 -22.32
N VAL A 12 -15.80 -9.86 -21.87
CA VAL A 12 -16.10 -9.13 -20.63
C VAL A 12 -15.56 -9.88 -19.41
N VAL A 13 -15.72 -11.20 -19.37
CA VAL A 13 -15.17 -12.06 -18.32
C VAL A 13 -13.63 -12.04 -18.34
N LEU A 14 -12.98 -12.08 -19.50
CA LEU A 14 -11.52 -11.95 -19.60
C LEU A 14 -11.00 -10.58 -19.15
N VAL A 15 -11.72 -9.48 -19.41
CA VAL A 15 -11.34 -8.14 -18.92
C VAL A 15 -11.50 -8.05 -17.40
N LEU A 16 -12.57 -8.63 -16.84
CA LEU A 16 -12.80 -8.67 -15.38
C LEU A 16 -11.81 -9.58 -14.64
N LEU A 17 -11.37 -10.69 -15.24
CA LEU A 17 -10.33 -11.55 -14.69
C LEU A 17 -8.91 -11.03 -14.95
N GLY A 18 -8.74 -10.10 -15.91
CA GLY A 18 -7.45 -9.69 -16.45
C GLY A 18 -6.76 -8.54 -15.72
N THR A 19 -7.39 -7.92 -14.75
CA THR A 19 -6.76 -6.87 -13.93
C THR A 19 -6.63 -7.35 -12.49
N PRO A 20 -5.50 -7.95 -12.09
CA PRO A 20 -5.03 -7.73 -10.74
C PRO A 20 -4.72 -6.24 -10.66
N THR A 21 -5.73 -5.43 -10.37
CA THR A 21 -5.48 -4.08 -9.88
C THR A 21 -4.80 -4.34 -8.56
N SER A 22 -3.46 -4.29 -8.52
CA SER A 22 -2.74 -4.44 -7.26
C SER A 22 -3.30 -3.34 -6.36
N ALA A 23 -4.12 -3.74 -5.40
CA ALA A 23 -4.74 -2.79 -4.51
C ALA A 23 -3.65 -2.45 -3.50
N ASP A 24 -3.20 -1.20 -3.50
CA ASP A 24 -2.36 -0.71 -2.43
C ASP A 24 -3.18 -0.71 -1.14
N GLU A 25 -2.83 -1.61 -0.22
CA GLU A 25 -3.33 -1.54 1.14
C GLU A 25 -2.40 -0.61 1.93
N CYS A 26 -2.98 0.43 2.53
CA CYS A 26 -2.25 1.43 3.31
C CYS A 26 -2.71 1.47 4.76
N ARG A 27 -1.78 1.80 5.67
CA ARG A 27 -2.03 2.00 7.09
C ARG A 27 -1.27 3.21 7.61
N ASP A 28 -1.93 3.99 8.46
CA ASP A 28 -1.30 5.05 9.25
C ASP A 28 -0.76 4.50 10.57
N ILE A 29 0.47 4.87 10.88
CA ILE A 29 1.21 4.42 12.05
C ILE A 29 1.75 5.65 12.76
N SER A 30 1.70 5.61 14.08
CA SER A 30 2.31 6.67 14.84
C SER A 30 2.89 6.21 16.16
N THR A 31 4.07 6.71 16.47
CA THR A 31 4.81 6.42 17.69
C THR A 31 5.27 7.70 18.37
N LYS A 32 5.39 7.66 19.70
CA LYS A 32 5.98 8.76 20.48
C LYS A 32 7.50 8.67 20.37
N ASP A 33 8.12 9.76 19.93
CA ASP A 33 9.56 9.91 19.91
C ASP A 33 9.91 11.23 20.58
N ILE A 34 10.67 11.19 21.66
CA ILE A 34 10.94 12.36 22.54
C ILE A 34 11.54 13.52 21.75
N PHE A 35 12.37 13.23 20.76
CA PHE A 35 13.06 14.24 19.95
C PHE A 35 12.49 14.37 18.54
N CYS A 36 11.62 13.43 18.14
CA CYS A 36 11.13 13.21 16.78
C CYS A 36 12.14 13.64 15.72
N LEU A 37 13.27 12.94 15.69
CA LEU A 37 14.30 13.21 14.70
C LEU A 37 13.85 12.63 13.36
N LYS A 38 13.80 13.47 12.32
CA LYS A 38 13.27 13.09 11.00
C LYS A 38 13.91 11.83 10.42
N TYR A 39 15.20 11.60 10.67
CA TYR A 39 15.91 10.41 10.21
C TYR A 39 15.52 9.14 10.99
N LEU A 40 15.33 9.24 12.32
CA LEU A 40 14.85 8.13 13.15
C LEU A 40 13.39 7.77 12.81
N CYS A 41 12.55 8.79 12.62
CA CYS A 41 11.17 8.60 12.19
C CYS A 41 11.13 7.89 10.83
N LYS A 42 11.96 8.32 9.88
CA LYS A 42 12.09 7.64 8.58
C LYS A 42 12.52 6.18 8.72
N SER A 43 13.55 5.89 9.52
CA SER A 43 14.03 4.50 9.68
C SER A 43 12.99 3.61 10.33
N PHE A 44 12.28 4.10 11.34
CA PHE A 44 11.17 3.38 11.97
C PHE A 44 10.07 3.05 10.95
N CYS A 45 9.64 4.03 10.16
CA CYS A 45 8.58 3.81 9.17
C CYS A 45 9.00 2.86 8.04
N LEU A 46 10.28 2.89 7.64
CA LEU A 46 10.82 1.93 6.67
C LEU A 46 10.86 0.50 7.23
N ASP A 47 11.23 0.35 8.49
CA ASP A 47 11.23 -0.95 9.18
C ASP A 47 9.81 -1.50 9.28
N GLU A 48 8.85 -0.66 9.68
CA GLU A 48 7.45 -1.03 9.82
C GLU A 48 6.81 -1.38 8.46
N ALA A 49 7.12 -0.63 7.40
CA ALA A 49 6.70 -0.95 6.04
C ALA A 49 7.20 -2.33 5.60
N ARG A 50 8.46 -2.66 5.89
CA ARG A 50 9.06 -3.98 5.58
C ARG A 50 8.50 -5.09 6.45
N ASN A 51 8.26 -4.81 7.73
CA ASN A 51 7.72 -5.78 8.67
C ASN A 51 6.28 -6.16 8.31
N TRP A 52 5.49 -5.20 7.85
CA TRP A 52 4.10 -5.43 7.46
C TRP A 52 3.96 -5.97 6.03
N GLY A 53 4.58 -5.30 5.05
CA GLY A 53 4.41 -5.59 3.61
C GLY A 53 5.54 -6.40 2.97
N GLY A 54 6.55 -6.81 3.73
CA GLY A 54 7.71 -7.53 3.20
C GLY A 54 8.46 -6.73 2.13
N THR A 55 8.78 -7.39 1.02
CA THR A 55 9.45 -6.77 -0.15
C THR A 55 8.52 -5.85 -0.95
N ALA A 56 7.21 -5.97 -0.77
CA ALA A 56 6.21 -5.11 -1.40
C ALA A 56 5.84 -3.90 -0.53
N GLY A 57 6.36 -3.82 0.70
CA GLY A 57 6.09 -2.74 1.64
C GLY A 57 6.91 -1.49 1.34
N TYR A 58 6.25 -0.33 1.33
CA TYR A 58 6.89 0.97 1.13
C TYR A 58 6.27 2.06 2.01
N VAL A 59 7.01 3.16 2.19
CA VAL A 59 6.54 4.33 2.94
C VAL A 59 5.98 5.34 1.96
N GLN A 60 4.69 5.65 2.05
CA GLN A 60 4.04 6.67 1.23
C GLN A 60 4.31 8.08 1.78
N SER A 61 4.22 8.26 3.10
CA SER A 61 4.47 9.54 3.76
C SER A 61 5.03 9.35 5.16
N TYR A 62 5.82 10.31 5.65
CA TYR A 62 6.26 10.34 7.04
C TYR A 62 6.55 11.76 7.50
N GLY A 63 6.34 12.01 8.79
CA GLY A 63 6.48 13.33 9.37
C GLY A 63 6.57 13.32 10.89
N CYS A 64 7.10 14.41 11.43
CA CYS A 64 7.15 14.67 12.85
C CYS A 64 6.16 15.76 13.22
N HIS A 65 5.30 15.46 14.20
CA HIS A 65 4.33 16.38 14.76
C HIS A 65 4.62 16.54 16.27
N GLY A 66 5.47 17.50 16.61
CA GLY A 66 6.00 17.62 17.96
C GLY A 66 6.83 16.40 18.35
N ARG A 67 6.47 15.71 19.44
CA ARG A 67 7.15 14.50 19.96
C ARG A 67 6.53 13.19 19.42
N LYS A 68 6.00 13.25 18.20
CA LYS A 68 5.23 12.16 17.60
C LYS A 68 5.68 11.97 16.15
N CYS A 69 6.18 10.79 15.84
CA CYS A 69 6.47 10.36 14.49
C CYS A 69 5.20 9.73 13.92
N SER A 70 4.79 10.16 12.73
CA SER A 70 3.64 9.60 12.00
C SER A 70 4.09 9.21 10.60
N CYS A 71 3.57 8.09 10.09
CA CYS A 71 3.77 7.70 8.71
C CYS A 71 2.62 6.87 8.16
N THR A 72 2.46 6.98 6.85
CA THR A 72 1.58 6.12 6.06
C THR A 72 2.47 5.11 5.35
N ILE A 73 2.28 3.84 5.67
CA ILE A 73 2.92 2.72 4.98
C ILE A 73 1.91 2.02 4.10
N CYS A 74 2.36 1.50 2.97
CA CYS A 74 1.51 0.78 2.03
C CYS A 74 2.22 -0.50 1.56
N HIS A 75 1.46 -1.47 1.05
CA HIS A 75 2.00 -2.61 0.34
C HIS A 75 1.05 -3.06 -0.78
N LEU A 76 1.64 -3.68 -1.80
CA LEU A 76 0.90 -4.22 -2.93
C LEU A 76 0.32 -5.59 -2.55
N VAL A 77 -0.99 -5.77 -2.76
CA VAL A 77 -1.72 -7.03 -2.61
C VAL A 77 -2.00 -7.68 -3.97
#